data_AF-A0A2V9XTD6-F1
#
_entry.id   AF-A0A2V9XTD6-F1
#
_cell.length_a   1.000
_cell.length_b   1.000
_cell.length_c   1.000
_cell.angle_alpha   90.00
_cell.angle_beta   90.00
_cell.angle_gamma   90.00
#
_symmetry.space_group_name_H-M   'P 1'
#
loop_
_entity.id
_entity.type
_entity.pdbx_description
1 polymer ?
#
loop_
_entity_poly.entity_id
_entity_poly.type
_entity_poly.pdbx_seq_one_letter_code
_entity_poly.pdbx_strand_id
1 'polypeptide(L)' 'DMAKMAADPKTQEWWKIMEPMQRPFESRTSGEWWASMDELFHLD' A
#
# COMPACT_ATOMS: atom_id res chain seq x y z
N ASP A 1 7.58 7.83 -5.59
CA ASP A 1 6.59 7.44 -6.62
C ASP A 1 6.08 6.03 -6.43
N MET A 2 4.88 5.87 -5.86
CA MET A 2 4.20 4.57 -5.75
C MET A 2 3.98 3.93 -7.13
N ALA A 3 3.75 4.74 -8.18
CA ALA A 3 3.61 4.26 -9.55
C ALA A 3 4.86 3.54 -10.07
N LYS A 4 6.07 4.02 -9.71
CA LYS A 4 7.32 3.37 -10.11
C LYS A 4 7.50 2.02 -9.40
N MET A 5 7.14 1.95 -8.13
CA MET A 5 7.16 0.69 -7.37
C MET A 5 6.13 -0.31 -7.90
N ALA A 6 4.93 0.15 -8.23
CA ALA A 6 3.90 -0.70 -8.82
C ALA A 6 4.29 -1.24 -10.20
N ALA A 7 5.11 -0.52 -10.96
CA ALA A 7 5.63 -0.96 -12.25
C ALA A 7 6.87 -1.86 -12.15
N ASP A 8 7.52 -1.96 -10.98
CA ASP A 8 8.71 -2.78 -10.79
C ASP A 8 8.36 -4.28 -10.67
N PRO A 9 8.89 -5.15 -11.56
CA PRO A 9 8.60 -6.58 -11.54
C PRO A 9 8.97 -7.26 -10.22
N LYS A 10 10.04 -6.83 -9.54
CA LYS A 10 10.46 -7.43 -8.27
C LYS A 10 9.54 -7.07 -7.12
N THR A 11 9.05 -5.83 -7.11
CA THR A 11 8.01 -5.40 -6.17
C THR A 11 6.72 -6.21 -6.38
N GLN A 12 6.31 -6.47 -7.62
CA GLN A 12 5.13 -7.30 -7.91
C GLN A 12 5.31 -8.78 -7.48
N GLU A 13 6.48 -9.38 -7.73
CA GLU A 13 6.80 -10.73 -7.25
C GLU A 13 6.69 -10.81 -5.73
N TRP A 14 7.23 -9.81 -5.03
CA TRP A 14 7.17 -9.71 -3.59
C TRP A 14 5.74 -9.57 -3.05
N TRP A 15 4.92 -8.73 -3.68
CA TRP A 15 3.52 -8.55 -3.28
C TRP A 15 2.69 -9.84 -3.40
N LYS A 16 2.92 -10.67 -4.43
CA LYS A 16 2.25 -11.98 -4.54
C LYS A 16 2.46 -12.89 -3.34
N ILE A 17 3.60 -12.77 -2.65
CA ILE A 17 3.91 -13.54 -1.45
C ILE A 17 3.27 -12.89 -0.22
N MET A 18 3.37 -11.56 -0.12
CA MET A 18 2.96 -10.82 1.08
C MET A 18 1.46 -10.53 1.18
N GLU A 19 0.80 -10.21 0.07
CA GLU A 19 -0.62 -9.83 0.04
C GLU A 19 -1.55 -10.88 0.65
N PRO A 20 -1.39 -12.20 0.40
CA PRO A 20 -2.25 -13.22 1.01
C PRO A 20 -2.16 -13.29 2.55
N MET A 21 -1.07 -12.79 3.13
CA MET A 21 -0.86 -12.75 4.58
C MET A 21 -1.41 -11.47 5.22
N GLN A 22 -1.88 -10.52 4.42
CA GLN A 22 -2.42 -9.24 4.88
C GLN A 22 -3.95 -9.27 4.87
N ARG A 23 -4.55 -8.46 5.74
CA ARG A 23 -5.99 -8.21 5.73
C ARG A 23 -6.22 -6.73 5.47
N PRO A 24 -6.62 -6.33 4.25
CA PRO A 24 -6.89 -4.93 3.97
C PRO A 24 -8.11 -4.44 4.75
N PHE A 25 -8.11 -3.16 5.12
CA PHE A 25 -9.25 -2.55 5.79
C PHE A 25 -10.46 -2.48 4.87
N GLU A 26 -11.64 -2.83 5.40
CA GLU A 26 -12.91 -2.73 4.67
C GLU A 26 -13.25 -1.28 4.33
N SER A 27 -12.77 -0.33 5.12
CA SER A 27 -12.99 1.11 4.96
C SER A 27 -11.98 1.80 4.04
N ARG A 28 -11.03 1.06 3.44
CA ARG A 28 -10.08 1.64 2.48
C ARG A 28 -10.80 2.17 1.26
N THR A 29 -10.24 3.18 0.58
CA THR A 29 -10.86 3.70 -0.63
C THR A 29 -10.70 2.73 -1.81
N SER A 30 -11.53 2.87 -2.85
CA SER A 30 -11.50 1.96 -4.00
C SER A 30 -10.15 2.03 -4.72
N GLY A 31 -9.52 0.88 -4.93
CA GLY A 31 -8.19 0.78 -5.57
C GLY A 31 -7.01 0.85 -4.60
N GLU A 32 -7.23 1.17 -3.32
CA GLU A 32 -6.17 1.12 -2.32
C GLU A 32 -5.89 -0.30 -1.88
N TRP A 33 -4.62 -0.66 -1.76
CA TRP A 33 -4.24 -1.82 -0.97
C TRP A 33 -4.04 -1.46 0.50
N TRP A 34 -3.30 -0.37 0.73
CA TRP A 34 -3.01 0.23 2.03
C TRP A 34 -3.86 1.49 2.20
N ALA A 35 -4.64 1.57 3.28
CA ALA A 35 -5.44 2.77 3.56
C ALA A 35 -4.52 3.92 4.01
N SER A 36 -4.58 5.07 3.34
CA SER A 36 -3.83 6.26 3.74
C SER A 36 -4.37 6.85 5.04
N MET A 37 -3.51 7.57 5.78
CA MET A 37 -3.89 8.35 6.95
C MET A 37 -3.43 9.80 6.81
N ASP A 38 -4.23 10.72 7.33
CA ASP A 38 -3.89 12.15 7.37
C ASP A 38 -2.89 12.41 8.50
N GLU A 39 -1.76 13.04 8.17
CA GLU A 39 -0.82 13.55 9.16
C GLU A 39 -1.41 14.83 9.78
N LEU A 40 -1.85 14.75 11.04
CA LEU A 40 -2.53 15.86 11.72
C LEU A 40 -1.58 16.77 12.52
N PHE A 41 -0.42 16.26 12.90
CA PHE A 41 0.56 16.99 13.69
C PHE A 41 1.97 16.49 13.38
N HIS A 42 2.88 17.44 13.23
CA HIS A 42 4.30 17.23 13.02
C HIS A 42 5.09 18.26 13.85
N LEU A 43 6.20 17.84 14.45
CA LEU A 43 7.21 18.74 15.01
C LEU A 43 8.58 18.28 14.51
N ASP A 44 9.32 19.22 13.91
CA ASP A 44 10.64 18.99 13.30
C ASP A 44 11.71 18.56 14.32
#